data_AF-B0WLU4-F1
#
_entry.id   AF-B0WLU4-F1
#
_cell.length_a   1.000
_cell.length_b   1.000
_cell.length_c   1.000
_cell.angle_alpha   90.00
_cell.angle_beta   90.00
_cell.angle_gamma   90.00
#
_symmetry.space_group_name_H-M   'P 1'
#
loop_
_entity.id
_entity.type
_entity.pdbx_description
1 polymer ?
#
loop_
_entity_poly.entity_id
_entity_poly.type
_entity_poly.pdbx_seq_one_letter_code
_entity_poly.pdbx_strand_id
1 'polypeptide(L)' 'MESRHCHRSYFTEILAPFECDAFFPEIGKEFRQVGNDADVAEEVQEENGVRFQYKIYEKKAID' A
#
# COMPACT_ATOMS: atom_id res chain seq x y z
N MET A 1 -4.27 -4.08 9.75
CA MET A 1 -2.81 -4.31 9.86
C MET A 1 -2.36 -4.67 11.29
N GLU A 2 -3.27 -4.63 12.27
CA GLU A 2 -2.99 -4.83 13.71
C GLU A 2 -2.57 -6.25 14.10
N SER A 3 -2.91 -7.26 13.28
CA SER A 3 -2.55 -8.65 13.56
C SER A 3 -1.02 -8.80 13.67
N ARG A 4 -0.57 -9.55 14.68
CA ARG A 4 0.84 -9.96 14.82
C ARG A 4 1.35 -10.80 13.63
N HIS A 5 0.44 -11.38 12.86
CA HIS A 5 0.75 -12.18 11.67
C HIS A 5 0.80 -11.34 10.38
N CYS A 6 0.45 -10.05 10.44
CA CYS A 6 0.58 -9.14 9.30
C CYS A 6 2.00 -8.60 9.26
N HIS A 7 2.83 -9.17 8.37
CA HIS A 7 4.21 -8.74 8.17
C HIS A 7 4.34 -7.64 7.12
N ARG A 8 3.60 -7.76 6.01
CA ARG A 8 3.72 -6.89 4.83
C ARG A 8 2.35 -6.65 4.22
N SER A 9 2.14 -5.46 3.66
CA SER A 9 0.94 -5.04 2.94
C SER A 9 1.33 -4.54 1.56
N TYR A 10 0.76 -5.15 0.52
CA TYR A 10 0.86 -4.69 -0.87
C TYR A 10 -0.35 -3.77 -1.10
N PHE A 11 -0.08 -2.50 -1.40
CA PHE A 11 -1.07 -1.44 -1.43
C PHE A 11 -1.10 -0.80 -2.81
N THR A 12 -2.28 -0.76 -3.44
CA THR A 12 -2.48 -0.01 -4.69
C THR A 12 -3.06 1.35 -4.32
N GLU A 13 -2.23 2.40 -4.41
CA GLU A 13 -2.66 3.76 -4.14
C GLU A 13 -3.37 4.33 -5.37
N ILE A 14 -4.68 4.54 -5.25
CA ILE A 14 -5.48 5.17 -6.30
C ILE A 14 -5.31 6.68 -6.23
N LEU A 15 -4.86 7.30 -7.33
CA LEU A 15 -4.58 8.74 -7.42
C LEU A 15 -5.78 9.52 -7.95
N ALA A 16 -6.98 9.15 -7.49
CA ALA A 16 -8.24 9.78 -7.85
C ALA A 16 -9.26 9.63 -6.71
N PRO A 17 -10.16 10.60 -6.53
CA PRO A 17 -11.23 10.52 -5.54
C PRO A 17 -12.41 9.66 -6.06
N PHE A 18 -13.03 8.90 -5.15
CA PHE A 18 -14.24 8.12 -5.40
C PHE A 18 -15.21 8.26 -4.22
N GLU A 19 -16.50 8.10 -4.46
CA GLU A 19 -17.47 7.93 -3.37
C GLU A 19 -17.33 6.51 -2.80
N CYS A 20 -17.06 6.44 -1.49
CA CYS A 20 -16.84 5.19 -0.77
C CYS A 20 -17.71 5.15 0.49
N ASP A 21 -18.21 3.98 0.84
CA ASP A 21 -18.95 3.69 2.07
C ASP A 21 -18.07 3.04 3.15
N ALA A 22 -16.88 2.59 2.77
CA ALA A 22 -15.85 2.02 3.63
C ALA A 22 -14.46 2.54 3.24
N PHE A 23 -13.58 2.63 4.24
CA PHE A 23 -12.22 3.14 4.08
C PHE A 23 -11.20 2.13 4.61
N PHE A 24 -10.03 2.11 3.98
CA PHE A 24 -8.89 1.40 4.54
C PHE A 24 -8.45 2.11 5.84
N PRO A 25 -8.12 1.37 6.92
CA PRO A 25 -7.65 1.99 8.15
C PRO A 25 -6.32 2.74 7.93
N GLU A 26 -5.97 3.64 8.84
CA GLU A 26 -4.65 4.29 8.79
C GLU A 26 -3.52 3.24 8.81
N ILE A 27 -2.47 3.49 8.04
CA ILE A 27 -1.26 2.66 8.08
C ILE A 27 -0.57 2.90 9.42
N GLY A 28 -0.50 1.86 10.25
CA GLY A 28 0.08 1.91 11.58
C GLY A 28 1.56 2.32 11.56
N LYS A 29 2.01 3.01 12.61
CA LYS A 29 3.40 3.53 12.77
C LYS A 29 4.46 2.43 12.79
N GLU A 30 4.05 1.19 13.06
CA GLU A 30 4.87 -0.01 13.03
C GLU A 30 5.23 -0.45 11.60
N PHE A 31 4.53 0.08 10.58
CA PHE A 31 4.84 -0.16 9.17
C PHE A 31 5.65 0.98 8.57
N ARG A 32 6.59 0.63 7.69
CA ARG A 32 7.35 1.57 6.86
C ARG A 32 7.13 1.23 5.40
N GLN A 33 7.06 2.24 4.55
CA GLN A 33 7.15 2.01 3.11
C GLN A 33 8.57 1.49 2.79
N VAL A 34 8.64 0.43 2.01
CA VAL A 34 9.90 -0.13 1.48
C VAL A 34 9.90 -0.02 -0.04
N GLY A 35 11.06 -0.24 -0.66
CA GLY A 35 11.14 -0.39 -2.11
C GLY A 35 10.26 -1.54 -2.58
N ASN A 36 9.74 -1.43 -3.80
CA ASN A 36 8.91 -2.47 -4.37
C ASN A 36 9.76 -3.71 -4.70
N ASP A 37 9.13 -4.88 -4.68
CA ASP A 37 9.77 -6.12 -5.14
C ASP A 37 10.02 -6.01 -6.66
N ALA A 38 10.97 -6.79 -7.19
CA ALA A 38 11.44 -6.63 -8.58
C ALA A 38 10.36 -6.80 -9.67
N ASP A 39 9.26 -7.48 -9.34
CA ASP A 39 8.11 -7.72 -10.20
C ASP A 39 6.94 -6.75 -9.96
N VAL A 40 7.12 -5.78 -9.05
CA VAL A 40 6.14 -4.75 -8.72
C VAL A 40 6.63 -3.40 -9.22
N ALA A 41 5.92 -2.81 -10.19
CA ALA A 41 6.29 -1.54 -10.80
C ALA A 41 6.40 -0.40 -9.76
N GLU A 42 7.45 0.43 -9.88
CA GLU A 42 7.65 1.61 -9.02
C GLU A 42 6.94 2.84 -9.58
N GLU A 43 6.77 2.90 -10.91
CA GLU A 43 6.18 4.02 -11.60
C GLU A 43 4.64 4.05 -11.53
N VAL A 44 4.09 5.24 -11.70
CA VAL A 44 2.64 5.44 -11.79
C VAL A 44 2.11 4.77 -13.05
N GLN A 45 1.06 3.98 -12.88
CA GLN A 45 0.33 3.31 -13.94
C GLN A 45 -0.96 4.08 -14.26
N GLU A 46 -1.54 3.83 -15.44
CA GLU A 46 -2.84 4.36 -15.82
C GLU A 46 -3.65 3.29 -16.55
N GLU A 47 -4.89 3.05 -16.08
CA GLU A 47 -5.84 2.17 -16.74
C GLU A 47 -7.23 2.80 -16.73
N ASN A 48 -7.91 2.84 -17.89
CA ASN A 48 -9.23 3.44 -18.05
C ASN A 48 -9.34 4.89 -17.51
N GLY A 49 -8.25 5.66 -17.62
CA GLY A 49 -8.16 7.05 -17.12
C GLY A 49 -7.98 7.16 -15.60
N VAL A 50 -7.81 6.05 -14.88
CA VAL A 50 -7.51 6.03 -13.45
C VAL A 50 -6.02 5.79 -13.27
N ARG A 51 -5.35 6.74 -12.62
CA ARG A 51 -3.93 6.61 -12.26
C ARG A 51 -3.77 5.97 -10.90
N PHE A 52 -2.77 5.11 -10.75
CA PHE A 52 -2.47 4.45 -9.48
C PHE A 52 -0.98 4.09 -9.38
N GLN A 53 -0.52 3.79 -8.16
CA GLN A 53 0.84 3.35 -7.90
C GLN A 53 0.84 2.16 -6.92
N TYR A 54 1.70 1.17 -7.17
CA TYR A 54 1.94 0.10 -6.20
C TYR A 54 2.93 0.56 -5.13
N LYS A 55 2.60 0.28 -3.86
CA LYS A 55 3.45 0.54 -2.71
C LYS A 55 3.49 -0.68 -1.82
N ILE A 56 4.65 -0.96 -1.24
CA ILE A 56 4.80 -2.02 -0.24
C ILE A 56 5.09 -1.39 1.11
N TYR A 57 4.30 -1.78 2.12
CA TYR A 57 4.52 -1.44 3.52
C TYR A 57 4.91 -2.68 4.30
N GLU A 58 5.99 -2.60 5.06
CA GLU A 58 6.50 -3.70 5.86
C GLU A 58 6.57 -3.32 7.34
N LYS A 59 6.12 -4.23 8.20
CA LYS A 59 6.19 -4.09 9.66
C LYS A 59 7.64 -4.17 10.09
N LYS A 60 8.11 -3.21 10.89
CA LYS A 60 9.44 -3.28 11.51
C LYS A 60 9.56 -4.59 12.27
N ALA A 61 10.66 -5.30 12.06
CA ALA A 61 11.00 -6.43 12.93
C ALA A 61 11.08 -5.90 14.38
N ILE A 62 10.55 -6.70 15.30
CA ILE A 62 10.82 -6.51 16.73
C ILE A 62 12.24 -7.05 16.91
N ASP A 63 13.20 -6.18 17.16
CA ASP A 63 14.54 -6.58 17.62
C ASP A 63 14.45 -7.26 18.99
#